data_AF-A0A811SE23-F1
#
_entry.id   AF-A0A811SE23-F1
#
_cell.length_a   1.000
_cell.length_b   1.000
_cell.length_c   1.000
_cell.angle_alpha   90.00
_cell.angle_beta   90.00
_cell.angle_gamma   90.00
#
_symmetry.space_group_name_H-M   'P 1'
#
loop_
_entity.id
_entity.type
_entity.pdbx_description
1 polymer ?
#
loop_
_entity_poly.entity_id
_entity_poly.type
_entity_poly.pdbx_seq_one_letter_code
_entity_poly.pdbx_strand_id
1 'polypeptide(L)'
;MAPGYSTKDLVVIVDYDGVKILDEIEFVSIPILVCVMKMPLGLVTKQARDVISGMIEEEVLEVDADENDQAVGECMRIKIKLDIREPLMRGVTLDVGKEDEKRL
;
A
#
# COMPACT_ATOMS: atom_id res chain seq x y z
N MET A 1 -11.46 -22.73 0.45
CA MET A 1 -10.32 -22.58 -0.48
C MET A 1 -10.17 -23.90 -1.24
N ALA A 2 -10.39 -23.90 -2.56
CA ALA A 2 -10.38 -25.11 -3.39
C ALA A 2 -8.95 -25.45 -3.88
N PRO A 3 -8.63 -26.74 -4.10
CA PRO A 3 -7.27 -27.17 -4.45
C PRO A 3 -7.01 -27.01 -5.95
N GLY A 4 -5.87 -26.42 -6.35
CA GLY A 4 -5.35 -26.61 -7.70
C GLY A 4 -4.77 -25.41 -8.46
N TYR A 5 -4.66 -24.21 -7.89
CA TYR A 5 -4.02 -23.10 -8.62
C TYR A 5 -2.49 -23.22 -8.56
N SER A 6 -1.88 -23.34 -9.75
CA SER A 6 -0.43 -23.31 -9.97
C SER A 6 0.13 -21.94 -9.55
N THR A 7 1.22 -21.93 -8.79
CA THR A 7 1.77 -20.76 -8.07
C THR A 7 2.43 -19.68 -8.95
N LYS A 8 2.15 -19.64 -10.26
CA LYS A 8 2.76 -18.68 -11.20
C LYS A 8 1.76 -17.71 -11.84
N ASP A 9 0.47 -18.03 -11.79
CA ASP A 9 -0.55 -17.23 -12.45
C ASP A 9 -1.23 -16.30 -11.45
N LEU A 10 -1.38 -15.02 -11.82
CA LEU A 10 -2.15 -14.06 -11.03
C LEU A 10 -3.64 -14.23 -11.36
N VAL A 11 -4.44 -14.50 -10.34
CA VAL A 11 -5.91 -14.59 -10.46
C VAL A 11 -6.52 -13.35 -9.81
N VAL A 12 -7.29 -12.59 -10.58
CA VAL A 12 -8.01 -11.39 -10.12
C VAL A 12 -9.48 -11.72 -10.01
N ILE A 13 -10.06 -11.46 -8.84
CA ILE A 13 -11.48 -11.68 -8.55
C ILE A 13 -12.08 -10.32 -8.20
N VAL A 14 -13.19 -9.98 -8.85
CA VAL A 14 -13.95 -8.75 -8.61
C VAL A 14 -15.28 -9.14 -7.97
N ASP A 15 -15.73 -8.33 -7.02
CA ASP A 15 -17.04 -8.54 -6.40
C ASP A 15 -18.16 -8.43 -7.43
N TYR A 16 -19.17 -9.27 -7.28
CA TYR A 16 -20.33 -9.25 -8.16
C TYR A 16 -21.11 -7.95 -7.97
N ASP A 17 -21.26 -7.20 -9.06
CA ASP A 17 -22.08 -6.00 -9.13
C ASP A 17 -23.27 -6.28 -10.06
N GLY A 18 -24.47 -6.41 -9.47
CA GLY A 18 -25.69 -6.75 -10.21
C GLY A 18 -26.22 -5.65 -11.12
N VAL A 19 -25.59 -4.47 -11.12
CA VAL A 19 -25.91 -3.36 -12.03
C VAL A 19 -25.06 -3.44 -13.30
N LYS A 20 -23.83 -3.95 -13.18
CA LYS A 20 -22.88 -4.01 -14.30
C LYS A 20 -23.19 -5.16 -15.23
N ILE A 21 -23.11 -4.89 -16.53
CA ILE A 21 -23.08 -5.96 -17.55
C ILE A 21 -21.67 -6.55 -17.64
N LEU A 22 -21.53 -7.74 -18.22
CA LEU A 22 -20.24 -8.44 -18.32
C LEU A 22 -19.14 -7.59 -18.97
N ASP A 23 -19.49 -6.78 -19.96
CA ASP A 23 -18.54 -5.92 -20.68
C ASP A 23 -18.06 -4.71 -19.86
N GLU A 24 -18.74 -4.38 -18.76
CA GLU A 24 -18.35 -3.27 -17.86
C GLU A 24 -17.46 -3.74 -16.70
N ILE A 25 -17.19 -5.05 -16.58
CA ILE A 25 -16.37 -5.60 -15.51
C ILE A 25 -14.90 -5.53 -15.89
N GLU A 26 -14.13 -4.74 -15.13
CA GLU A 26 -12.69 -4.60 -15.31
C GLU A 26 -11.90 -5.34 -14.22
N PHE A 27 -10.96 -6.18 -14.64
CA PHE A 27 -10.06 -6.94 -13.76
C PHE A 27 -8.69 -6.27 -13.68
N VAL A 28 -8.67 -5.01 -13.25
CA VAL A 28 -7.48 -4.15 -13.35
C VAL A 28 -6.78 -3.92 -12.02
N SER A 29 -7.38 -4.32 -10.91
CA SER A 29 -6.79 -4.07 -9.59
C SER A 29 -6.92 -5.26 -8.65
N ILE A 30 -5.98 -5.35 -7.71
CA ILE A 30 -5.97 -6.35 -6.64
C ILE A 30 -5.74 -5.68 -5.28
N PRO A 31 -6.45 -6.12 -4.22
CA PRO A 31 -6.08 -5.73 -2.86
C PRO A 31 -4.81 -6.49 -2.46
N ILE A 32 -3.75 -5.77 -2.11
CA ILE A 32 -2.49 -6.35 -1.62
C ILE A 32 -2.10 -5.75 -0.27
N LEU A 33 -1.39 -6.56 0.54
CA LEU A 33 -0.79 -6.11 1.79
C LEU A 33 0.69 -5.85 1.56
N VAL A 34 1.10 -4.59 1.67
CA VAL A 34 2.50 -4.15 1.57
C VAL A 34 3.12 -4.09 2.95
N CYS A 35 4.28 -4.73 3.11
CA CYS A 35 5.08 -4.66 4.33
C CYS A 35 6.26 -3.71 4.13
N VAL A 36 6.23 -2.55 4.79
CA VAL A 36 7.34 -1.60 4.83
C VAL A 36 8.30 -2.02 5.93
N MET A 37 9.44 -2.57 5.53
CA MET A 37 10.46 -3.10 6.44
C MET A 37 11.43 -2.01 6.90
N LYS A 38 12.06 -2.22 8.07
CA LYS A 38 13.17 -1.39 8.58
C LYS A 38 12.85 0.10 8.73
N MET A 39 11.59 0.43 8.97
CA MET A 39 11.21 1.80 9.32
C MET A 39 11.73 2.15 10.71
N PRO A 40 12.36 3.33 10.89
CA PRO A 40 12.68 3.84 12.22
C PRO A 40 11.42 3.93 13.07
N LEU A 41 11.47 3.51 14.33
CA LEU A 41 10.29 3.46 15.22
C LEU A 41 9.56 4.82 15.30
N GLY A 42 10.29 5.94 15.27
CA GLY A 42 9.70 7.29 15.26
C GLY A 42 8.95 7.66 13.97
N LEU A 43 9.10 6.88 12.90
CA LEU A 43 8.43 7.04 11.61
C LEU A 43 7.36 5.97 11.35
N VAL A 44 7.14 5.05 12.29
CA VAL A 44 6.03 4.08 12.23
C VAL A 44 4.75 4.76 12.73
N THR A 45 4.28 5.75 11.97
CA THR A 45 3.12 6.57 12.30
C THR A 45 2.10 6.55 11.17
N LYS A 46 0.85 6.87 11.49
CA LYS A 46 -0.21 7.05 10.50
C LYS A 46 0.14 8.07 9.41
N GLN A 47 0.78 9.19 9.77
CA GLN A 47 1.18 10.20 8.80
C GLN A 47 2.21 9.66 7.79
N ALA A 48 3.26 8.99 8.28
CA ALA A 48 4.25 8.38 7.40
C ALA A 48 3.60 7.31 6.52
N ARG A 49 2.66 6.55 7.08
CA ARG A 49 1.88 5.57 6.35
C ARG A 49 1.08 6.19 5.20
N ASP A 50 0.33 7.25 5.45
CA ASP A 50 -0.52 7.90 4.44
C ASP A 50 0.33 8.48 3.30
N VAL A 51 1.50 9.03 3.64
CA VAL A 51 2.50 9.50 2.65
C VAL A 51 3.00 8.33 1.80
N ILE A 52 3.39 7.21 2.41
CA ILE A 52 3.91 6.04 1.68
C ILE A 52 2.83 5.39 0.84
N SER A 53 1.60 5.26 1.36
CA SER A 53 0.51 4.73 0.56
C SER A 53 0.22 5.60 -0.64
N GLY A 54 0.18 6.92 -0.48
CA GLY A 54 -0.03 7.86 -1.59
C GLY A 54 1.09 7.87 -2.64
N MET A 55 2.29 7.37 -2.30
CA MET A 55 3.36 7.14 -3.28
C MET A 55 3.13 5.88 -4.13
N ILE A 56 2.32 4.94 -3.64
CA ILE A 56 2.05 3.69 -4.33
C ILE A 56 0.72 3.80 -5.07
N GLU A 57 -0.36 4.19 -4.39
CA GLU A 57 -1.73 4.26 -4.92
C GLU A 57 -2.59 5.29 -4.15
N GLU A 58 -3.70 5.72 -4.76
CA GLU A 58 -4.61 6.71 -4.19
C GLU A 58 -5.56 6.11 -3.11
N GLU A 59 -5.90 4.81 -3.21
CA GLU A 59 -6.88 4.14 -2.34
C GLU A 59 -6.24 3.21 -1.29
N VAL A 60 -6.43 3.54 -0.01
CA VAL A 60 -5.95 2.77 1.15
C VAL A 60 -7.10 2.03 1.80
N LEU A 61 -7.02 0.70 1.85
CA LEU A 61 -8.14 -0.14 2.30
C LEU A 61 -8.13 -0.39 3.81
N GLU A 62 -6.96 -0.61 4.43
CA GLU A 62 -6.87 -0.99 5.85
C GLU A 62 -5.46 -0.81 6.43
N VAL A 63 -5.39 -0.46 7.71
CA VAL A 63 -4.16 -0.25 8.48
C VAL A 63 -4.08 -1.27 9.59
N ASP A 64 -2.91 -1.88 9.79
CA ASP A 64 -2.64 -2.62 11.02
C ASP A 64 -1.95 -1.68 12.02
N ALA A 65 -2.74 -0.84 12.72
CA ALA A 65 -2.31 0.05 13.79
C ALA A 65 -3.13 -0.25 15.06
N ASP A 66 -2.49 -0.16 16.23
CA ASP A 66 -3.18 -0.26 17.51
C ASP A 66 -4.00 1.01 17.82
N GLU A 67 -4.74 0.99 18.93
CA GLU A 67 -5.58 2.13 19.38
C GLU A 67 -4.79 3.43 19.63
N ASN A 68 -3.45 3.37 19.68
CA ASN A 68 -2.56 4.50 19.90
C ASN A 68 -1.85 4.96 18.61
N ASP A 69 -2.35 4.55 17.44
CA ASP A 69 -1.77 4.84 16.11
C ASP A 69 -0.31 4.33 15.95
N GLN A 70 0.13 3.39 16.81
CA GLN A 70 1.42 2.72 16.68
C GLN A 70 1.23 1.40 15.94
N ALA A 71 1.94 1.22 14.82
CA ALA A 71 1.97 -0.09 14.18
C ALA A 71 2.90 -1.01 15.00
N VAL A 72 2.32 -1.95 15.73
CA VAL A 72 3.09 -2.92 16.52
C VAL A 72 3.52 -4.07 15.59
N GLY A 73 4.82 -4.15 15.29
CA GLY A 73 5.39 -5.24 14.50
C GLY A 73 6.77 -4.95 13.90
N GLU A 74 7.38 -5.96 13.28
CA GLU A 74 8.67 -5.84 12.55
C GLU A 74 8.56 -4.94 11.30
N CYS A 75 7.34 -4.73 10.81
CA CYS A 75 7.07 -3.94 9.62
C CYS A 75 5.72 -3.22 9.71
N MET A 76 5.64 -2.08 9.04
CA MET A 76 4.39 -1.36 8.85
C MET A 76 3.61 -1.98 7.71
N ARG A 77 2.38 -2.42 7.99
CA ARG A 77 1.52 -3.11 7.03
C ARG A 77 0.47 -2.16 6.47
N ILE A 78 0.42 -2.07 5.15
CA ILE A 78 -0.47 -1.16 4.41
C ILE A 78 -1.27 -1.99 3.42
N LYS A 79 -2.59 -2.05 3.58
CA LYS A 79 -3.46 -2.66 2.60
C LYS A 79 -3.82 -1.61 1.56
N ILE A 80 -3.43 -1.85 0.31
CA ILE A 80 -3.66 -0.96 -0.82
C ILE A 80 -4.38 -1.72 -1.93
N LYS A 81 -4.99 -0.98 -2.84
CA LYS A 81 -5.56 -1.52 -4.07
C LYS A 81 -4.64 -1.18 -5.23
N LEU A 82 -3.87 -2.16 -5.67
CA LEU A 82 -2.84 -1.99 -6.69
C LEU A 82 -3.44 -2.15 -8.09
N ASP A 83 -3.20 -1.19 -8.99
CA ASP A 83 -3.43 -1.38 -10.43
C ASP A 83 -2.35 -2.32 -11.02
N ILE A 84 -2.77 -3.45 -11.57
CA ILE A 84 -1.85 -4.48 -12.08
C ILE A 84 -1.28 -4.15 -13.47
N ARG A 85 -1.80 -3.11 -14.12
CA ARG A 85 -1.32 -2.63 -15.42
C ARG A 85 -0.10 -1.72 -15.26
N GLU A 86 0.04 -1.12 -14.09
CA GLU A 86 1.15 -0.23 -13.76
C GLU A 86 2.30 -1.02 -13.10
N PRO A 87 3.56 -0.73 -13.46
CA PRO A 87 4.69 -1.35 -12.80
C PRO A 87 4.81 -0.86 -11.36
N LEU A 88 5.22 -1.74 -10.45
CA LEU A 88 5.50 -1.37 -9.06
C LEU A 88 6.64 -0.34 -9.00
N MET A 89 6.32 0.88 -8.57
CA MET A 89 7.30 1.95 -8.42
C MET A 89 8.20 1.72 -7.21
N ARG A 90 9.49 2.06 -7.35
CA ARG A 90 10.47 2.05 -6.26
C ARG A 90 10.71 3.48 -5.80
N GLY A 91 10.22 3.82 -4.61
CA GLY A 91 10.47 5.12 -3.97
C GLY A 91 11.76 5.13 -3.15
N VAL A 92 12.44 6.28 -3.13
CA VAL A 92 13.53 6.57 -2.19
C VAL A 92 13.21 7.88 -1.50
N THR A 93 13.30 7.91 -0.17
CA THR A 93 13.14 9.15 0.63
C THR A 93 14.52 9.67 1.00
N LEU A 94 14.75 10.97 0.80
CA LEU A 94 15.97 11.67 1.17
C LEU A 94 15.63 12.76 2.19
N ASP A 95 16.28 12.73 3.35
CA ASP A 95 16.26 13.86 4.30
C ASP A 95 17.32 14.87 3.84
N VAL A 96 16.89 16.10 3.55
CA VAL A 96 17.76 17.17 3.04
C VAL A 96 18.32 18.04 4.18
N GLY A 97 17.95 17.76 5.44
CA GLY A 97 18.36 18.58 6.57
C GLY A 97 17.78 20.00 6.53
N LYS A 98 17.97 20.77 7.60
CA LYS A 98 17.67 22.20 7.60
C LYS A 98 18.89 22.94 7.09
N GLU A 99 18.74 23.80 6.08
CA GLU A 99 19.77 24.80 5.78
C GLU A 99 19.93 25.66 7.03
N ASP A 100 21.12 25.62 7.63
CA ASP A 100 21.48 26.58 8.67
C ASP A 100 21.42 27.97 8.03
N GLU A 101 20.32 28.68 8.27
CA GLU A 101 20.18 30.09 7.97
C GLU A 101 21.28 30.81 8.76
N LYS A 102 22.44 30.98 8.11
CA LYS A 102 23.57 31.73 8.65
C LYS A 102 23.06 33.13 8.95
N ARG A 103 22.75 33.37 10.22
CA ARG A 103 22.61 34.70 10.80
C ARG A 103 23.92 35.44 10.55
N LEU A 104 23.92 36.29 9.53
CA LEU A 104 24.85 37.40 9.34
C LEU A 104 24.30 38.62 10.07
#